data_AF-W2YCW7-F1
#
_entry.id   AF-W2YCW7-F1
#
_cell.length_a   1.000
_cell.length_b   1.000
_cell.length_c   1.000
_cell.angle_alpha   90.00
_cell.angle_beta   90.00
_cell.angle_gamma   90.00
#
_symmetry.space_group_name_H-M   'P 1'
#
loop_
_entity.id
_entity.type
_entity.pdbx_description
1 polymer ?
#
loop_
_entity_poly.entity_id
_entity_poly.type
_entity_poly.pdbx_seq_one_letter_code
_entity_poly.pdbx_strand_id
1 'polypeptide(L)'
;MLCRLFAAALVVSTVLTAAPPTVSAAASFGYSTGSDKYVVSTGKGLTVTMKQSTCDITSINYNGKELQYKSKATHVNSGLGKVTSSIKTLSDSKKTIRVICKKTGLEQTYLFRPNENVIYMGTYHAKDLVLPELRFLARLDKSAVNTGITEATIESGMTAIEAEDVMQNSKGLTRSKYYSGVPFIDNAVYGVKGKSVGAYFVISDVGYETSSGGPFFRDINNKLDVSNELTFYMNSDHTRTEDYRYGFHGPYALTFTSGAAPSASSLDFNFFQDLGLTGFVPSAKRGKMAGTITDSKNVLGNSDVVVGFSNAAAQYWVKVAAGKKTFTSPLMKAGRYTATVYKKQLAVGTASVLINAGATKTQSITVSYNMTSNPIWRIGEWDGTPGGFLNADKIHKMHPSDYRMSAWKALTFKAGSDADSAFPMAQFRGVNDPITISFSLTAAQAKVSRTLKIGITLAQSSGRSSVTVNSKWTAPVPASVAVKTRGVTRGVVVGNYKLYEYVIPASALVTGTNSIKLTVASGATDPSEKFLAASVVFDALELV
;
A
#
# COMPACT_ATOMS: atom_id res chain seq x y z
N MET A 1 37.70 -59.09 65.92
CA MET A 1 37.01 -59.47 64.67
C MET A 1 37.56 -58.60 63.55
N LEU A 2 38.13 -59.24 62.53
CA LEU A 2 38.76 -58.64 61.35
C LEU A 2 37.76 -57.86 60.47
N CYS A 3 38.22 -56.77 59.85
CA CYS A 3 37.90 -56.18 58.52
C CYS A 3 38.03 -54.64 58.61
N ARG A 4 39.13 -53.97 58.26
CA ARG A 4 39.83 -53.72 56.97
C ARG A 4 39.02 -53.01 55.85
N LEU A 5 39.59 -51.86 55.46
CA LEU A 5 39.50 -51.07 54.21
C LEU A 5 38.19 -50.28 53.99
N PHE A 6 38.22 -49.01 53.55
CA PHE A 6 38.86 -48.50 52.34
C PHE A 6 39.30 -47.02 52.41
N ALA A 7 40.46 -46.71 51.83
CA ALA A 7 40.92 -45.35 51.52
C ALA A 7 40.36 -44.90 50.16
N ALA A 8 39.74 -43.72 50.11
CA ALA A 8 39.30 -43.08 48.87
C ALA A 8 40.28 -41.96 48.51
N ALA A 9 41.00 -42.14 47.40
CA ALA A 9 41.85 -41.13 46.80
C ALA A 9 40.99 -40.08 46.08
N LEU A 10 41.23 -38.81 46.37
CA LEU A 10 40.56 -37.67 45.74
C LEU A 10 41.23 -37.37 44.39
N VAL A 11 40.54 -37.66 43.28
CA VAL A 11 40.97 -37.28 41.92
C VAL A 11 40.47 -35.86 41.64
N VAL A 12 41.38 -34.89 41.56
CA VAL A 12 41.07 -33.53 41.10
C VAL A 12 40.96 -33.56 39.57
N SER A 13 39.74 -33.54 39.04
CA SER A 13 39.49 -33.31 37.61
C SER A 13 39.46 -31.80 37.34
N THR A 14 40.46 -31.31 36.61
CA THR A 14 40.47 -29.96 36.03
C THR A 14 39.43 -29.88 34.92
N VAL A 15 38.29 -29.25 35.22
CA VAL A 15 37.28 -28.88 34.23
C VAL A 15 37.82 -27.70 33.42
N LEU A 16 38.20 -27.93 32.16
CA LEU A 16 38.41 -26.86 31.19
C LEU A 16 37.06 -26.17 30.95
N THR A 17 36.89 -24.98 31.50
CA THR A 17 35.78 -24.10 31.16
C THR A 17 35.97 -23.61 29.72
N ALA A 18 35.07 -24.01 28.84
CA ALA A 18 35.00 -23.46 27.49
C ALA A 18 34.78 -21.94 27.60
N ALA A 19 35.72 -21.16 27.06
CA ALA A 19 35.58 -19.71 26.97
C ALA A 19 34.29 -19.36 26.20
N PRO A 20 33.55 -18.31 26.61
CA PRO A 20 32.38 -17.85 25.88
C PRO A 20 32.75 -17.52 24.42
N PRO A 21 31.82 -17.69 23.46
CA PRO A 21 32.10 -17.45 22.06
C PRO A 21 32.61 -16.02 21.86
N THR A 22 33.77 -15.93 21.23
CA THR A 22 34.39 -14.66 20.83
C THR A 22 33.41 -13.93 19.92
N VAL A 23 33.12 -12.67 20.27
CA VAL A 23 32.45 -11.73 19.38
C VAL A 23 33.33 -11.64 18.13
N SER A 24 32.87 -12.22 17.01
CA SER A 24 33.55 -12.11 15.73
C SER A 24 33.71 -10.62 15.43
N ALA A 25 34.97 -10.15 15.35
CA ALA A 25 35.25 -8.77 14.99
C ALA A 25 34.56 -8.46 13.65
N ALA A 26 33.88 -7.32 13.56
CA ALA A 26 33.25 -6.90 12.31
C ALA A 26 34.32 -6.92 11.20
N ALA A 27 34.13 -7.75 10.18
CA ALA A 27 35.05 -7.79 9.04
C ALA A 27 35.12 -6.39 8.43
N SER A 28 36.31 -5.94 8.03
CA SER A 28 36.49 -4.64 7.37
C SER A 28 35.54 -4.49 6.17
N PHE A 29 35.19 -3.25 5.83
CA PHE A 29 34.38 -2.99 4.63
C PHE A 29 35.05 -3.60 3.39
N GLY A 30 34.28 -4.37 2.61
CA GLY A 30 34.82 -5.10 1.47
C GLY A 30 33.90 -6.24 1.05
N TYR A 31 34.34 -6.98 0.02
CA TYR A 31 33.69 -8.23 -0.37
C TYR A 31 34.71 -9.32 -0.67
N SER A 32 34.28 -10.57 -0.53
CA SER A 32 34.97 -11.73 -1.06
C SER A 32 34.07 -12.50 -2.02
N THR A 33 34.70 -13.20 -2.95
CA THR A 33 34.02 -14.06 -3.93
C THR A 33 34.51 -15.49 -3.74
N GLY A 34 33.60 -16.46 -3.78
CA GLY A 34 33.93 -17.88 -3.72
C GLY A 34 32.99 -18.71 -4.59
N SER A 35 32.98 -20.03 -4.42
CA SER A 35 32.12 -20.96 -5.16
C SER A 35 30.64 -20.57 -5.04
N ASP A 36 30.14 -19.91 -6.09
CA ASP A 36 28.79 -19.36 -6.22
C ASP A 36 28.37 -18.38 -5.10
N LYS A 37 29.31 -17.62 -4.52
CA LYS A 37 29.01 -16.66 -3.43
C LYS A 37 29.63 -15.30 -3.60
N TYR A 38 28.86 -14.25 -3.29
CA TYR A 38 29.36 -12.94 -2.90
C TYR A 38 29.12 -12.75 -1.41
N VAL A 39 30.15 -12.42 -0.64
CA VAL A 39 30.04 -12.07 0.78
C VAL A 39 30.48 -10.63 0.94
N VAL A 40 29.56 -9.75 1.32
CA VAL A 40 29.80 -8.31 1.45
C VAL A 40 29.73 -7.91 2.91
N SER A 41 30.78 -7.29 3.45
CA SER A 41 30.79 -6.68 4.78
C SER A 41 30.72 -5.17 4.67
N THR A 42 29.90 -4.56 5.53
CA THR A 42 29.77 -3.10 5.64
C THR A 42 30.80 -2.47 6.58
N GLY A 43 31.54 -3.25 7.36
CA GLY A 43 32.49 -2.75 8.37
C GLY A 43 31.85 -2.21 9.67
N LYS A 44 30.52 -2.16 9.78
CA LYS A 44 29.79 -1.69 10.98
C LYS A 44 28.98 -2.77 11.69
N GLY A 45 28.89 -3.96 11.12
CA GLY A 45 28.22 -5.10 11.73
C GLY A 45 27.20 -5.81 10.82
N LEU A 46 26.93 -5.29 9.62
CA LEU A 46 26.16 -6.00 8.61
C LEU A 46 27.10 -6.76 7.65
N THR A 47 26.88 -8.07 7.53
CA THR A 47 27.46 -8.95 6.50
C THR A 47 26.34 -9.64 5.73
N VAL A 48 26.40 -9.58 4.40
CA VAL A 48 25.38 -10.16 3.52
C VAL A 48 26.03 -11.20 2.61
N THR A 49 25.46 -12.40 2.55
CA THR A 49 25.87 -13.43 1.59
C THR A 49 24.81 -13.59 0.50
N MET A 50 25.25 -13.58 -0.74
CA MET A 50 24.42 -13.73 -1.93
C MET A 50 24.93 -14.86 -2.81
N LYS A 51 24.03 -15.57 -3.49
CA LYS A 51 24.41 -16.50 -4.56
C LYS A 51 24.75 -15.75 -5.84
N GLN A 52 25.84 -16.10 -6.52
CA GLN A 52 26.18 -15.44 -7.80
C GLN A 52 25.22 -15.89 -8.92
N SER A 53 24.82 -17.15 -8.91
CA SER A 53 23.99 -17.78 -9.93
C SER A 53 22.54 -17.32 -9.92
N THR A 54 22.03 -16.86 -8.77
CA THR A 54 20.62 -16.46 -8.61
C THR A 54 20.39 -15.06 -8.03
N CYS A 55 21.42 -14.46 -7.43
CA CYS A 55 21.32 -13.24 -6.64
C CYS A 55 20.34 -13.29 -5.47
N ASP A 56 20.02 -14.51 -5.01
CA ASP A 56 19.33 -14.71 -3.75
C ASP A 56 20.25 -14.29 -2.59
N ILE A 57 19.72 -13.50 -1.66
CA ILE A 57 20.37 -13.25 -0.37
C ILE A 57 20.08 -14.45 0.54
N THR A 58 21.14 -15.16 0.91
CA THR A 58 21.07 -16.42 1.69
C THR A 58 21.59 -16.29 3.11
N SER A 59 22.19 -15.16 3.47
CA SER A 59 22.52 -14.80 4.86
C SER A 59 22.50 -13.27 5.00
N ILE A 60 21.95 -12.81 6.11
CA ILE A 60 21.93 -11.41 6.55
C ILE A 60 22.37 -11.45 8.02
N ASN A 61 23.68 -11.35 8.25
CA ASN A 61 24.22 -11.31 9.61
C ASN A 61 24.32 -9.86 10.09
N TYR A 62 23.62 -9.53 11.15
CA TYR A 62 23.64 -8.22 11.79
C TYR A 62 24.15 -8.34 13.23
N ASN A 63 25.33 -7.79 13.51
CA ASN A 63 25.99 -7.83 14.81
C ASN A 63 26.08 -9.25 15.40
N GLY A 64 26.46 -10.23 14.56
CA GLY A 64 26.59 -11.64 14.95
C GLY A 64 25.27 -12.42 14.91
N LYS A 65 24.14 -11.77 14.65
CA LYS A 65 22.83 -12.42 14.58
C LYS A 65 22.42 -12.69 13.14
N GLU A 66 22.21 -13.96 12.80
CA GLU A 66 21.61 -14.33 11.51
C GLU A 66 20.14 -13.92 11.47
N LEU A 67 19.76 -13.15 10.44
CA LEU A 67 18.40 -12.65 10.24
C LEU A 67 17.72 -13.29 9.04
N GLN A 68 18.45 -13.92 8.12
CA GLN A 68 17.86 -14.56 6.94
C GLN A 68 17.14 -15.86 7.33
N TYR A 69 15.91 -16.02 6.85
CA TYR A 69 15.18 -17.27 7.00
C TYR A 69 15.88 -18.40 6.25
N LYS A 70 16.16 -19.51 6.94
CA LYS A 70 16.98 -20.62 6.42
C LYS A 70 16.38 -21.38 5.24
N SER A 71 15.05 -21.52 5.19
CA SER A 71 14.40 -22.40 4.19
C SER A 71 14.08 -21.68 2.89
N LYS A 72 14.12 -20.35 2.85
CA LYS A 72 13.80 -19.57 1.65
C LYS A 72 14.49 -18.22 1.66
N ALA A 73 15.16 -17.90 0.57
CA ALA A 73 15.98 -16.70 0.43
C ALA A 73 15.18 -15.39 0.32
N THR A 74 15.90 -14.28 0.52
CA THR A 74 15.45 -12.91 0.23
C THR A 74 15.77 -12.55 -1.22
N HIS A 75 14.78 -12.08 -1.97
CA HIS A 75 14.90 -11.82 -3.42
C HIS A 75 13.77 -10.97 -4.02
N VAL A 76 13.91 -10.65 -5.30
CA VAL A 76 12.81 -10.15 -6.15
C VAL A 76 11.80 -11.28 -6.41
N ASN A 77 10.51 -10.97 -6.29
CA ASN A 77 9.36 -11.86 -6.49
C ASN A 77 9.46 -13.19 -5.72
N SER A 78 9.72 -14.28 -6.43
CA SER A 78 9.90 -15.64 -5.89
C SER A 78 11.29 -16.21 -6.20
N GLY A 79 12.23 -15.31 -6.52
CA GLY A 79 13.57 -15.63 -7.00
C GLY A 79 13.68 -15.34 -8.49
N LEU A 80 14.82 -14.78 -8.89
CA LEU A 80 15.09 -14.54 -10.31
C LEU A 80 15.44 -15.85 -11.04
N GLY A 81 15.71 -16.96 -10.35
CA GLY A 81 16.28 -18.15 -10.97
C GLY A 81 17.70 -17.85 -11.45
N LYS A 82 18.12 -18.41 -12.59
CA LYS A 82 19.46 -18.15 -13.14
C LYS A 82 19.60 -16.70 -13.63
N VAL A 83 20.67 -16.03 -13.21
CA VAL A 83 21.03 -14.65 -13.62
C VAL A 83 22.47 -14.58 -14.12
N THR A 84 22.79 -13.50 -14.83
CA THR A 84 24.17 -13.02 -14.99
C THR A 84 24.43 -11.98 -13.92
N SER A 85 25.30 -12.29 -12.95
CA SER A 85 25.66 -11.35 -11.89
C SER A 85 27.08 -10.82 -12.03
N SER A 86 27.32 -9.66 -11.43
CA SER A 86 28.65 -9.07 -11.29
C SER A 86 28.74 -8.26 -10.00
N ILE A 87 29.93 -8.22 -9.40
CA ILE A 87 30.25 -7.41 -8.23
C ILE A 87 31.48 -6.56 -8.51
N LYS A 88 31.46 -5.29 -8.10
CA LYS A 88 32.66 -4.43 -8.13
C LYS A 88 32.61 -3.32 -7.10
N THR A 89 33.78 -2.86 -6.69
CA THR A 89 33.95 -1.58 -5.97
C THR A 89 33.90 -0.43 -6.98
N LEU A 90 33.12 0.60 -6.69
CA LEU A 90 33.02 1.81 -7.49
C LEU A 90 34.14 2.79 -7.15
N SER A 91 34.47 3.67 -8.10
CA SER A 91 35.48 4.72 -7.93
C SER A 91 34.92 6.00 -7.27
N ASP A 92 33.80 5.90 -6.56
CA ASP A 92 33.24 7.01 -5.79
C ASP A 92 34.00 7.24 -4.47
N SER A 93 33.71 8.35 -3.79
CA SER A 93 34.39 8.74 -2.54
C SER A 93 34.20 7.74 -1.40
N LYS A 94 33.10 6.98 -1.43
CA LYS A 94 32.75 5.98 -0.41
C LYS A 94 33.19 4.56 -0.79
N LYS A 95 33.81 4.34 -1.96
CA LYS A 95 34.17 3.00 -2.46
C LYS A 95 32.98 2.05 -2.43
N THR A 96 31.80 2.53 -2.83
CA THR A 96 30.54 1.77 -2.82
C THR A 96 30.72 0.43 -3.53
N ILE A 97 30.30 -0.67 -2.92
CA ILE A 97 30.26 -1.99 -3.54
C ILE A 97 28.94 -2.13 -4.28
N ARG A 98 28.99 -2.47 -5.57
CA ARG A 98 27.81 -2.67 -6.42
C ARG A 98 27.72 -4.12 -6.87
N VAL A 99 26.57 -4.74 -6.64
CA VAL A 99 26.17 -6.01 -7.25
C VAL A 99 25.06 -5.75 -8.26
N ILE A 100 25.22 -6.23 -9.49
CA ILE A 100 24.20 -6.17 -10.55
C ILE A 100 23.82 -7.60 -10.91
N CYS A 101 22.51 -7.86 -11.05
CA CYS A 101 21.94 -9.15 -11.36
C CYS A 101 20.97 -9.02 -12.53
N LYS A 102 21.32 -9.59 -13.68
CA LYS A 102 20.55 -9.48 -14.93
C LYS A 102 19.84 -10.77 -15.27
N LYS A 103 18.58 -10.62 -15.66
CA LYS A 103 17.75 -11.63 -16.33
C LYS A 103 16.96 -10.95 -17.44
N THR A 104 16.43 -11.71 -18.39
CA THR A 104 15.51 -11.18 -19.41
C THR A 104 14.45 -10.27 -18.77
N GLY A 105 14.44 -9.00 -19.20
CA GLY A 105 13.51 -7.98 -18.75
C GLY A 105 13.67 -7.45 -17.31
N LEU A 106 14.65 -7.94 -16.54
CA LEU A 106 14.90 -7.49 -15.16
C LEU A 106 16.39 -7.26 -14.88
N GLU A 107 16.70 -6.15 -14.23
CA GLU A 107 18.02 -5.89 -13.64
C GLU A 107 17.86 -5.45 -12.18
N GLN A 108 18.32 -6.27 -11.24
CA GLN A 108 18.36 -5.93 -9.82
C GLN A 108 19.75 -5.39 -9.46
N THR A 109 19.77 -4.22 -8.81
CA THR A 109 20.99 -3.61 -8.27
C THR A 109 20.97 -3.68 -6.74
N TYR A 110 22.11 -4.03 -6.14
CA TYR A 110 22.39 -3.91 -4.72
C TYR A 110 23.65 -3.08 -4.51
N LEU A 111 23.63 -2.19 -3.53
CA LEU A 111 24.69 -1.22 -3.25
C LEU A 111 24.97 -1.21 -1.75
N PHE A 112 26.25 -1.26 -1.38
CA PHE A 112 26.72 -1.28 -0.01
C PHE A 112 27.79 -0.22 0.20
N ARG A 113 27.73 0.49 1.33
CA ARG A 113 28.66 1.56 1.69
C ARG A 113 29.37 1.27 3.01
N PRO A 114 30.59 1.79 3.21
CA PRO A 114 31.33 1.60 4.44
C PRO A 114 30.58 2.25 5.60
N ASN A 115 30.49 1.50 6.69
CA ASN A 115 29.90 1.91 7.95
C ASN A 115 28.39 2.24 7.89
N GLU A 116 27.67 1.59 6.98
CA GLU A 116 26.21 1.69 6.85
C GLU A 116 25.60 0.29 6.89
N ASN A 117 24.74 0.01 7.87
CA ASN A 117 24.01 -1.27 7.96
C ASN A 117 22.79 -1.24 7.04
N VAL A 118 23.04 -1.03 5.74
CA VAL A 118 22.02 -0.73 4.73
C VAL A 118 22.33 -1.50 3.45
N ILE A 119 21.29 -2.06 2.83
CA ILE A 119 21.32 -2.58 1.47
C ILE A 119 20.51 -1.63 0.61
N TYR A 120 21.19 -0.77 -0.16
CA TYR A 120 20.53 0.12 -1.12
C TYR A 120 20.22 -0.65 -2.40
N MET A 121 19.06 -0.39 -2.99
CA MET A 121 18.53 -1.21 -4.07
C MET A 121 17.79 -0.39 -5.13
N GLY A 122 17.70 -0.98 -6.31
CA GLY A 122 16.84 -0.55 -7.39
C GLY A 122 16.57 -1.71 -8.35
N THR A 123 15.42 -1.69 -8.99
CA THR A 123 14.99 -2.74 -9.92
C THR A 123 14.60 -2.12 -11.24
N TYR A 124 15.32 -2.43 -12.31
CA TYR A 124 14.87 -2.10 -13.65
C TYR A 124 13.94 -3.21 -14.18
N HIS A 125 12.80 -2.80 -14.72
CA HIS A 125 11.78 -3.66 -15.30
C HIS A 125 11.48 -3.21 -16.74
N ALA A 126 11.81 -4.06 -17.70
CA ALA A 126 11.59 -3.78 -19.11
C ALA A 126 10.13 -3.97 -19.53
N LYS A 127 9.68 -3.18 -20.50
CA LYS A 127 8.29 -3.15 -20.98
C LYS A 127 7.80 -4.44 -21.63
N ASP A 128 8.71 -5.17 -22.25
CA ASP A 128 8.47 -6.45 -22.93
C ASP A 128 8.27 -7.62 -21.95
N LEU A 129 8.59 -7.44 -20.67
CA LEU A 129 8.30 -8.42 -19.63
C LEU A 129 7.03 -8.01 -18.87
N VAL A 130 5.90 -8.67 -19.10
CA VAL A 130 4.69 -8.45 -18.31
C VAL A 130 4.68 -9.38 -17.10
N LEU A 131 4.60 -8.81 -15.90
CA LEU A 131 4.48 -9.54 -14.64
C LEU A 131 3.16 -9.15 -13.95
N PRO A 132 2.47 -10.07 -13.27
CA PRO A 132 1.28 -9.74 -12.48
C PRO A 132 1.62 -8.95 -11.20
N GLU A 133 2.89 -8.94 -10.81
CA GLU A 133 3.42 -8.18 -9.68
C GLU A 133 4.95 -8.07 -9.77
N LEU A 134 5.49 -7.01 -9.16
CA LEU A 134 6.91 -6.81 -8.93
C LEU A 134 7.12 -6.40 -7.47
N ARG A 135 7.85 -7.21 -6.72
CA ARG A 135 8.17 -6.98 -5.31
C ARG A 135 9.59 -7.37 -4.98
N PHE A 136 10.16 -6.70 -3.99
CA PHE A 136 11.33 -7.21 -3.28
C PHE A 136 10.88 -7.72 -1.90
N LEU A 137 11.28 -8.93 -1.55
CA LEU A 137 10.77 -9.65 -0.38
C LEU A 137 11.93 -10.15 0.49
N ALA A 138 12.09 -9.51 1.66
CA ALA A 138 12.99 -9.92 2.71
C ALA A 138 12.32 -10.97 3.61
N ARG A 139 12.85 -12.20 3.59
CA ARG A 139 12.33 -13.30 4.41
C ARG A 139 13.21 -13.44 5.64
N LEU A 140 12.75 -12.89 6.76
CA LEU A 140 13.54 -12.83 7.99
C LEU A 140 13.19 -13.98 8.93
N ASP A 141 14.18 -14.52 9.62
CA ASP A 141 13.98 -15.54 10.62
C ASP A 141 13.15 -14.98 11.79
N LYS A 142 11.97 -15.56 12.01
CA LYS A 142 11.03 -15.08 13.02
C LYS A 142 11.52 -15.29 14.46
N SER A 143 12.51 -16.15 14.71
CA SER A 143 13.14 -16.26 16.04
C SER A 143 14.02 -15.04 16.33
N ALA A 144 14.63 -14.46 15.28
CA ALA A 144 15.44 -13.27 15.39
C ALA A 144 14.62 -11.98 15.34
N VAL A 145 13.60 -11.95 14.47
CA VAL A 145 12.76 -10.79 14.13
C VAL A 145 11.28 -11.17 14.36
N ASN A 146 10.89 -11.29 15.63
CA ASN A 146 9.62 -11.88 16.05
C ASN A 146 8.43 -10.89 16.13
N THR A 147 8.65 -9.61 15.87
CA THR A 147 7.64 -8.56 15.99
C THR A 147 7.32 -8.01 14.60
N GLY A 148 6.14 -8.36 14.08
CA GLY A 148 5.61 -7.88 12.81
C GLY A 148 4.58 -6.76 12.98
N ILE A 149 3.85 -6.47 11.90
CA ILE A 149 2.62 -5.69 11.95
C ILE A 149 1.51 -6.60 12.48
N THR A 150 0.84 -6.18 13.55
CA THR A 150 -0.13 -7.01 14.29
C THR A 150 -1.21 -7.59 13.38
N GLU A 151 -1.80 -6.77 12.51
CA GLU A 151 -2.91 -7.18 11.63
C GLU A 151 -2.48 -8.14 10.52
N ALA A 152 -1.18 -8.24 10.26
CA ALA A 152 -0.57 -9.14 9.28
C ALA A 152 0.18 -10.32 9.92
N THR A 153 0.00 -10.52 11.22
CA THR A 153 0.58 -11.63 11.98
C THR A 153 -0.42 -12.79 12.04
N ILE A 154 -0.08 -13.91 11.42
CA ILE A 154 -0.85 -15.15 11.49
C ILE A 154 -0.43 -15.91 12.74
N GLU A 155 -1.39 -16.18 13.61
CA GLU A 155 -1.18 -16.90 14.87
C GLU A 155 -1.48 -18.40 14.69
N SER A 156 -0.90 -19.22 15.56
CA SER A 156 -1.17 -20.66 15.56
C SER A 156 -2.66 -20.94 15.75
N GLY A 157 -3.20 -21.87 14.95
CA GLY A 157 -4.60 -22.26 14.99
C GLY A 157 -5.55 -21.37 14.19
N MET A 158 -5.04 -20.37 13.47
CA MET A 158 -5.84 -19.64 12.49
C MET A 158 -6.06 -20.48 11.22
N THR A 159 -7.27 -20.41 10.65
CA THR A 159 -7.66 -21.07 9.41
C THR A 159 -8.01 -20.06 8.33
N ALA A 160 -7.84 -20.43 7.07
CA ALA A 160 -8.20 -19.55 5.96
C ALA A 160 -9.72 -19.42 5.83
N ILE A 161 -10.21 -18.20 5.59
CA ILE A 161 -11.64 -17.90 5.39
C ILE A 161 -11.93 -17.25 4.03
N GLU A 162 -10.89 -16.78 3.34
CA GLU A 162 -10.98 -16.22 2.00
C GLU A 162 -9.67 -16.48 1.26
N ALA A 163 -9.74 -17.31 0.21
CA ALA A 163 -8.55 -17.87 -0.43
C ALA A 163 -7.56 -18.44 0.61
N GLU A 164 -6.26 -18.23 0.42
CA GLU A 164 -5.21 -18.60 1.38
C GLU A 164 -4.58 -17.38 2.05
N ASP A 165 -5.21 -16.21 1.95
CA ASP A 165 -4.60 -14.93 2.36
C ASP A 165 -5.37 -14.13 3.41
N VAL A 166 -6.60 -14.51 3.75
CA VAL A 166 -7.31 -14.01 4.93
C VAL A 166 -7.52 -15.17 5.90
N MET A 167 -6.98 -15.00 7.11
CA MET A 167 -6.99 -16.01 8.16
C MET A 167 -7.90 -15.55 9.31
N GLN A 168 -8.49 -16.50 10.03
CA GLN A 168 -9.34 -16.25 11.19
C GLN A 168 -9.05 -17.23 12.32
N ASN A 169 -9.10 -16.78 13.58
CA ASN A 169 -9.09 -17.69 14.73
C ASN A 169 -10.51 -18.12 15.14
N SER A 170 -10.62 -19.05 16.10
CA SER A 170 -11.91 -19.56 16.59
C SER A 170 -12.83 -18.50 17.22
N LYS A 171 -12.32 -17.32 17.58
CA LYS A 171 -13.09 -16.19 18.12
C LYS A 171 -13.55 -15.20 17.05
N GLY A 172 -13.20 -15.44 15.79
CA GLY A 172 -13.55 -14.56 14.68
C GLY A 172 -12.57 -13.42 14.42
N LEU A 173 -11.41 -13.38 15.09
CA LEU A 173 -10.36 -12.37 14.83
C LEU A 173 -9.68 -12.68 13.51
N THR A 174 -9.61 -11.69 12.61
CA THR A 174 -9.06 -11.86 11.27
C THR A 174 -7.69 -11.22 11.11
N ARG A 175 -6.86 -11.83 10.26
CA ARG A 175 -5.50 -11.38 9.94
C ARG A 175 -5.24 -11.58 8.46
N SER A 176 -4.46 -10.68 7.87
CA SER A 176 -4.05 -10.78 6.48
C SER A 176 -2.83 -9.92 6.21
N LYS A 177 -1.97 -10.40 5.31
CA LYS A 177 -0.85 -9.61 4.79
C LYS A 177 -1.31 -8.26 4.22
N TYR A 178 -2.51 -8.14 3.64
CA TYR A 178 -3.00 -6.87 3.08
C TYR A 178 -3.31 -5.80 4.14
N TYR A 179 -3.56 -6.19 5.39
CA TYR A 179 -3.84 -5.26 6.50
C TYR A 179 -2.57 -4.53 6.99
N SER A 180 -1.39 -5.00 6.55
CA SER A 180 -0.13 -4.26 6.72
C SER A 180 -0.01 -3.03 5.81
N GLY A 181 -0.83 -2.96 4.76
CA GLY A 181 -0.71 -1.90 3.76
C GLY A 181 -1.05 -0.52 4.29
N VAL A 182 -0.34 0.46 3.75
CA VAL A 182 -0.49 1.89 4.01
C VAL A 182 -0.46 2.59 2.65
N PRO A 183 -1.23 3.68 2.45
CA PRO A 183 -1.15 4.48 1.23
C PRO A 183 0.29 4.86 0.90
N PHE A 184 0.70 4.77 -0.37
CA PHE A 184 2.07 5.05 -0.79
C PHE A 184 2.54 6.46 -0.44
N ILE A 185 1.63 7.43 -0.40
CA ILE A 185 1.92 8.80 0.08
C ILE A 185 2.39 8.86 1.54
N ASP A 186 2.09 7.85 2.35
CA ASP A 186 2.43 7.74 3.78
C ASP A 186 3.42 6.61 4.08
N ASN A 187 3.89 5.88 3.06
CA ASN A 187 4.63 4.62 3.23
C ASN A 187 6.12 4.77 2.92
N ALA A 188 6.76 5.81 3.46
CA ALA A 188 8.19 6.09 3.23
C ALA A 188 9.13 5.23 4.09
N VAL A 189 8.72 4.88 5.32
CA VAL A 189 9.49 4.01 6.23
C VAL A 189 8.54 3.04 6.93
N TYR A 190 8.83 1.75 6.82
CA TYR A 190 8.07 0.70 7.49
C TYR A 190 8.95 -0.54 7.69
N GLY A 191 8.65 -1.36 8.68
CA GLY A 191 9.55 -2.45 9.04
C GLY A 191 9.04 -3.36 10.15
N VAL A 192 9.94 -4.24 10.58
CA VAL A 192 9.70 -5.28 11.58
C VAL A 192 10.88 -5.35 12.55
N LYS A 193 10.64 -5.92 13.74
CA LYS A 193 11.57 -5.86 14.87
C LYS A 193 11.78 -7.21 15.55
N GLY A 194 12.83 -7.28 16.35
CA GLY A 194 13.04 -8.26 17.42
C GLY A 194 13.64 -7.55 18.64
N LYS A 195 14.13 -8.32 19.62
CA LYS A 195 14.64 -7.77 20.90
C LYS A 195 15.78 -6.74 20.74
N SER A 196 16.65 -6.93 19.76
CA SER A 196 17.87 -6.10 19.55
C SER A 196 18.15 -5.84 18.07
N VAL A 197 17.12 -5.94 17.24
CA VAL A 197 17.21 -5.77 15.79
C VAL A 197 15.94 -5.12 15.26
N GLY A 198 16.09 -4.24 14.28
CA GLY A 198 15.00 -3.79 13.42
C GLY A 198 15.43 -3.88 11.96
N ALA A 199 14.50 -4.25 11.09
CA ALA A 199 14.68 -4.28 9.64
C ALA A 199 13.59 -3.42 8.99
N TYR A 200 13.99 -2.42 8.22
CA TYR A 200 13.09 -1.40 7.68
C TYR A 200 13.31 -1.18 6.20
N PHE A 201 12.24 -1.13 5.42
CA PHE A 201 12.31 -0.47 4.13
C PHE A 201 12.30 1.04 4.34
N VAL A 202 13.19 1.72 3.62
CA VAL A 202 13.19 3.16 3.44
C VAL A 202 13.07 3.41 1.94
N ILE A 203 11.99 4.06 1.54
CA ILE A 203 11.70 4.38 0.15
C ILE A 203 12.11 5.83 -0.09
N SER A 204 12.92 6.08 -1.12
CA SER A 204 13.34 7.46 -1.45
C SER A 204 12.16 8.32 -1.94
N ASP A 205 12.35 9.64 -2.01
CA ASP A 205 11.32 10.58 -2.46
C ASP A 205 10.81 10.32 -3.89
N VAL A 206 11.61 9.63 -4.73
CA VAL A 206 11.24 9.20 -6.08
C VAL A 206 10.99 7.69 -6.17
N GLY A 207 11.01 6.97 -5.04
CA GLY A 207 11.00 5.51 -5.01
C GLY A 207 9.70 4.87 -5.55
N TYR A 208 8.59 5.60 -5.48
CA TYR A 208 7.30 5.19 -6.02
C TYR A 208 7.01 5.72 -7.44
N GLU A 209 7.97 6.39 -8.09
CA GLU A 209 7.69 7.09 -9.35
C GLU A 209 7.30 6.16 -10.49
N THR A 210 7.78 4.92 -10.46
CA THR A 210 7.49 3.87 -11.46
C THR A 210 6.49 2.85 -10.91
N SER A 211 5.88 3.10 -9.75
CA SER A 211 4.74 2.32 -9.27
C SER A 211 3.44 2.68 -10.01
N SER A 212 2.36 1.96 -9.71
CA SER A 212 1.04 2.17 -10.29
C SER A 212 -0.04 2.37 -9.23
N GLY A 213 -1.08 3.14 -9.55
CA GLY A 213 -2.27 3.34 -8.70
C GLY A 213 -2.33 4.69 -7.99
N GLY A 214 -1.32 5.55 -8.17
CA GLY A 214 -1.28 6.90 -7.58
C GLY A 214 -0.98 6.94 -6.08
N PRO A 215 -1.16 8.11 -5.44
CA PRO A 215 -0.73 8.36 -4.06
C PRO A 215 -1.47 7.52 -3.01
N PHE A 216 -2.72 7.12 -3.29
CA PHE A 216 -3.60 6.44 -2.35
C PHE A 216 -3.57 4.91 -2.50
N PHE A 217 -2.83 4.40 -3.49
CA PHE A 217 -2.60 2.97 -3.62
C PHE A 217 -1.86 2.44 -2.40
N ARG A 218 -2.20 1.23 -1.98
CA ARG A 218 -1.63 0.55 -0.83
C ARG A 218 -1.40 -0.90 -1.16
N ASP A 219 -0.32 -1.46 -0.63
CA ASP A 219 0.03 -2.85 -0.87
C ASP A 219 0.67 -3.49 0.37
N ILE A 220 0.97 -4.77 0.29
CA ILE A 220 1.49 -5.57 1.39
C ILE A 220 2.88 -5.04 1.80
N ASN A 221 3.01 -4.70 3.08
CA ASN A 221 4.29 -4.36 3.71
C ASN A 221 4.87 -5.53 4.50
N ASN A 222 4.02 -6.37 5.13
CA ASN A 222 4.44 -7.44 6.01
C ASN A 222 3.52 -8.67 5.95
N LYS A 223 4.08 -9.85 6.16
CA LYS A 223 3.38 -11.09 6.57
C LYS A 223 4.23 -11.78 7.63
N LEU A 224 3.69 -12.01 8.83
CA LEU A 224 4.36 -12.82 9.85
C LEU A 224 3.65 -14.17 9.99
N ASP A 225 4.38 -15.25 9.72
CA ASP A 225 3.85 -16.62 9.71
C ASP A 225 4.99 -17.63 9.98
N VAL A 226 5.44 -18.40 8.98
CA VAL A 226 6.61 -19.30 9.08
C VAL A 226 7.93 -18.52 9.17
N SER A 227 7.94 -17.32 8.61
CA SER A 227 9.01 -16.32 8.67
C SER A 227 8.37 -14.94 8.85
N ASN A 228 9.18 -13.92 9.16
CA ASN A 228 8.72 -12.54 9.16
C ASN A 228 9.09 -11.90 7.81
N GLU A 229 8.12 -11.89 6.90
CA GLU A 229 8.28 -11.43 5.52
C GLU A 229 8.04 -9.92 5.45
N LEU A 230 9.06 -9.15 5.12
CA LEU A 230 8.98 -7.71 4.88
C LEU A 230 9.06 -7.45 3.37
N THR A 231 8.13 -6.68 2.81
CA THR A 231 8.00 -6.50 1.35
C THR A 231 7.96 -5.05 0.92
N PHE A 232 8.57 -4.78 -0.23
CA PHE A 232 8.27 -3.60 -1.03
C PHE A 232 7.63 -4.05 -2.34
N TYR A 233 6.32 -3.82 -2.50
CA TYR A 233 5.63 -4.00 -3.77
C TYR A 233 5.79 -2.76 -4.62
N MET A 234 6.58 -2.90 -5.67
CA MET A 234 6.78 -1.86 -6.67
C MET A 234 5.53 -1.70 -7.53
N ASN A 235 4.88 -2.81 -7.89
CA ASN A 235 3.55 -2.85 -8.50
C ASN A 235 2.88 -4.20 -8.25
N SER A 236 1.55 -4.24 -8.38
CA SER A 236 0.76 -5.48 -8.31
C SER A 236 -0.61 -5.29 -8.95
N ASP A 237 -1.29 -6.40 -9.21
CA ASP A 237 -2.70 -6.41 -9.60
C ASP A 237 -3.64 -6.25 -8.39
N HIS A 238 -3.13 -5.94 -7.18
CA HIS A 238 -3.94 -5.79 -5.98
C HIS A 238 -4.80 -4.52 -6.03
N THR A 239 -6.04 -4.64 -6.54
CA THR A 239 -6.98 -3.52 -6.65
C THR A 239 -6.44 -2.39 -7.55
N ARG A 240 -5.67 -2.77 -8.58
CA ARG A 240 -5.02 -1.84 -9.49
C ARG A 240 -6.03 -1.01 -10.30
N THR A 241 -5.74 0.29 -10.42
CA THR A 241 -6.55 1.29 -11.14
C THR A 241 -5.81 1.95 -12.31
N GLU A 242 -4.50 1.72 -12.44
CA GLU A 242 -3.66 2.25 -13.52
C GLU A 242 -2.87 1.13 -14.20
N ASP A 243 -2.45 1.36 -15.44
CA ASP A 243 -1.50 0.48 -16.12
C ASP A 243 -0.14 0.44 -15.41
N TYR A 244 0.62 -0.63 -15.66
CA TYR A 244 1.98 -0.72 -15.17
C TYR A 244 2.89 0.27 -15.86
N ARG A 245 3.76 0.90 -15.05
CA ARG A 245 4.88 1.68 -15.53
C ARG A 245 6.13 0.80 -15.52
N TYR A 246 7.00 1.05 -16.49
CA TYR A 246 8.22 0.29 -16.72
C TYR A 246 9.43 1.20 -16.64
N GLY A 247 10.60 0.62 -16.40
CA GLY A 247 11.85 1.34 -16.14
C GLY A 247 12.38 1.05 -14.75
N PHE A 248 13.04 2.03 -14.14
CA PHE A 248 13.66 1.87 -12.84
C PHE A 248 12.67 2.11 -11.70
N HIS A 249 12.47 1.11 -10.85
CA HIS A 249 11.73 1.18 -9.59
C HIS A 249 12.70 1.41 -8.41
N GLY A 250 12.33 2.32 -7.50
CA GLY A 250 13.23 2.83 -6.47
C GLY A 250 13.81 4.20 -6.81
N PRO A 251 14.89 4.64 -6.13
CA PRO A 251 15.67 3.88 -5.16
C PRO A 251 14.90 3.52 -3.88
N TYR A 252 15.24 2.38 -3.30
CA TYR A 252 14.75 1.92 -2.00
C TYR A 252 15.88 1.24 -1.24
N ALA A 253 15.77 1.11 0.08
CA ALA A 253 16.80 0.49 0.90
C ALA A 253 16.20 -0.42 1.96
N LEU A 254 16.92 -1.50 2.30
CA LEU A 254 16.65 -2.32 3.48
C LEU A 254 17.70 -2.00 4.55
N THR A 255 17.26 -1.39 5.65
CA THR A 255 18.11 -0.87 6.72
C THR A 255 17.97 -1.69 7.99
N PHE A 256 19.11 -1.96 8.64
CA PHE A 256 19.18 -2.72 9.89
C PHE A 256 19.62 -1.82 11.04
N THR A 257 18.84 -1.83 12.12
CA THR A 257 19.06 -1.02 13.33
C THR A 257 19.05 -1.91 14.58
N SER A 258 19.41 -1.35 15.74
CA SER A 258 19.29 -2.05 17.03
C SER A 258 17.85 -2.18 17.55
N GLY A 259 16.87 -1.63 16.82
CA GLY A 259 15.45 -1.76 17.17
C GLY A 259 14.59 -0.65 16.57
N ALA A 260 14.94 0.61 16.82
CA ALA A 260 14.14 1.77 16.37
C ALA A 260 14.15 1.95 14.84
N ALA A 261 13.05 2.46 14.28
CA ALA A 261 12.99 2.81 12.86
C ALA A 261 13.92 4.00 12.55
N PRO A 262 14.60 4.01 11.39
CA PRO A 262 15.30 5.20 10.92
C PRO A 262 14.30 6.29 10.50
N SER A 263 14.75 7.53 10.38
CA SER A 263 14.01 8.53 9.60
C SER A 263 14.29 8.34 8.11
N ALA A 264 13.34 8.68 7.22
CA ALA A 264 13.56 8.62 5.78
C ALA A 264 14.78 9.45 5.34
N SER A 265 14.95 10.64 5.96
CA SER A 265 16.04 11.57 5.69
C SER A 265 17.42 11.12 6.20
N SER A 266 17.49 10.02 6.97
CA SER A 266 18.77 9.52 7.51
C SER A 266 19.60 8.75 6.49
N LEU A 267 19.00 8.33 5.37
CA LEU A 267 19.70 7.67 4.28
C LEU A 267 20.01 8.64 3.14
N ASP A 268 21.23 8.56 2.63
CA ASP A 268 21.66 9.32 1.47
C ASP A 268 21.40 8.51 0.19
N PHE A 269 20.34 8.85 -0.54
CA PHE A 269 20.08 8.33 -1.88
C PHE A 269 20.70 9.17 -3.00
N ASN A 270 21.36 10.29 -2.70
CA ASN A 270 21.85 11.20 -3.75
C ASN A 270 22.94 10.56 -4.60
N PHE A 271 23.74 9.65 -4.07
CA PHE A 271 24.78 8.99 -4.88
C PHE A 271 24.28 8.18 -6.06
N PHE A 272 22.99 7.80 -6.09
CA PHE A 272 22.40 7.17 -7.27
C PHE A 272 22.52 8.06 -8.52
N GLN A 273 22.65 9.39 -8.36
CA GLN A 273 22.79 10.36 -9.45
C GLN A 273 23.90 10.00 -10.45
N ASP A 274 25.02 9.45 -9.96
CA ASP A 274 26.25 9.31 -10.76
C ASP A 274 26.57 7.85 -11.13
N LEU A 275 25.66 6.90 -10.86
CA LEU A 275 25.93 5.48 -11.00
C LEU A 275 25.71 4.90 -12.40
N GLY A 276 25.02 5.64 -13.27
CA GLY A 276 24.65 5.19 -14.61
C GLY A 276 23.80 3.91 -14.60
N LEU A 277 22.88 3.76 -13.64
CA LEU A 277 22.02 2.57 -13.54
C LEU A 277 20.97 2.55 -14.65
N THR A 278 20.69 1.36 -15.19
CA THR A 278 19.73 1.16 -16.28
C THR A 278 18.36 1.74 -15.91
N GLY A 279 17.87 2.69 -16.72
CA GLY A 279 16.56 3.33 -16.55
C GLY A 279 16.44 4.35 -15.41
N PHE A 280 17.47 4.53 -14.57
CA PHE A 280 17.45 5.57 -13.54
C PHE A 280 17.60 6.95 -14.18
N VAL A 281 16.72 7.89 -13.82
CA VAL A 281 16.77 9.26 -14.34
C VAL A 281 17.32 10.20 -13.26
N PRO A 282 18.50 10.80 -13.46
CA PRO A 282 19.11 11.66 -12.45
C PRO A 282 18.41 13.02 -12.35
N SER A 283 18.59 13.70 -11.22
CA SER A 283 18.02 15.01 -10.89
C SER A 283 18.28 16.08 -11.96
N ALA A 284 19.46 16.07 -12.59
CA ALA A 284 19.79 16.99 -13.68
C ALA A 284 18.90 16.82 -14.93
N LYS A 285 18.19 15.69 -15.08
CA LYS A 285 17.24 15.40 -16.17
C LYS A 285 15.79 15.56 -15.74
N ARG A 286 15.55 16.17 -14.58
CA ARG A 286 14.23 16.38 -13.98
C ARG A 286 13.87 17.85 -13.92
N GLY A 287 12.58 18.13 -13.86
CA GLY A 287 12.03 19.46 -13.62
C GLY A 287 11.06 19.46 -12.44
N LYS A 288 10.40 20.59 -12.21
CA LYS A 288 9.35 20.73 -11.19
C LYS A 288 8.15 21.49 -11.75
N MET A 289 7.04 21.42 -11.03
CA MET A 289 5.93 22.34 -11.15
C MET A 289 5.78 23.11 -9.83
N ALA A 290 5.62 24.42 -9.91
CA ALA A 290 5.09 25.25 -8.84
C ALA A 290 3.72 25.78 -9.26
N GLY A 291 2.76 25.85 -8.34
CA GLY A 291 1.40 26.22 -8.73
C GLY A 291 0.54 26.73 -7.60
N THR A 292 -0.58 27.34 -7.99
CA THR A 292 -1.66 27.75 -7.09
C THR A 292 -2.95 27.01 -7.48
N ILE A 293 -3.72 26.60 -6.47
CA ILE A 293 -5.01 25.96 -6.61
C ILE A 293 -6.08 27.05 -6.54
N THR A 294 -6.85 27.22 -7.61
CA THR A 294 -7.96 28.17 -7.67
C THR A 294 -9.26 27.45 -7.28
N ASP A 295 -9.86 27.84 -6.17
CA ASP A 295 -11.03 27.18 -5.57
C ASP A 295 -12.14 28.19 -5.29
N SER A 296 -12.72 28.74 -6.36
CA SER A 296 -13.72 29.82 -6.29
C SER A 296 -15.05 29.39 -5.63
N LYS A 297 -15.30 28.08 -5.56
CA LYS A 297 -16.52 27.50 -4.95
C LYS A 297 -16.29 26.95 -3.54
N ASN A 298 -15.10 27.16 -2.98
CA ASN A 298 -14.72 26.65 -1.65
C ASN A 298 -14.96 25.14 -1.48
N VAL A 299 -14.69 24.34 -2.52
CA VAL A 299 -14.89 22.88 -2.51
C VAL A 299 -13.91 22.22 -1.53
N LEU A 300 -12.68 22.73 -1.44
CA LEU A 300 -11.64 22.12 -0.61
C LEU A 300 -11.85 22.44 0.88
N GLY A 301 -12.41 23.60 1.21
CA GLY A 301 -12.53 24.08 2.59
C GLY A 301 -11.21 23.94 3.36
N ASN A 302 -11.28 23.35 4.55
CA ASN A 302 -10.13 23.01 5.41
C ASN A 302 -9.66 21.54 5.26
N SER A 303 -10.04 20.87 4.18
CA SER A 303 -9.68 19.46 3.97
C SER A 303 -8.18 19.30 3.70
N ASP A 304 -7.66 18.11 3.96
CA ASP A 304 -6.37 17.70 3.40
C ASP A 304 -6.43 17.73 1.88
N VAL A 305 -5.37 18.27 1.27
CA VAL A 305 -5.25 18.39 -0.19
C VAL A 305 -4.01 17.65 -0.66
N VAL A 306 -4.16 16.91 -1.75
CA VAL A 306 -3.04 16.28 -2.45
C VAL A 306 -3.04 16.75 -3.89
N VAL A 307 -1.86 17.07 -4.43
CA VAL A 307 -1.69 17.26 -5.87
C VAL A 307 -0.91 16.08 -6.41
N GLY A 308 -1.55 15.25 -7.23
CA GLY A 308 -0.94 14.14 -7.92
C GLY A 308 -0.52 14.54 -9.34
N PHE A 309 0.51 13.89 -9.87
CA PHE A 309 0.97 14.05 -11.25
C PHE A 309 1.19 12.68 -11.84
N SER A 310 0.56 12.35 -12.97
CA SER A 310 0.78 11.05 -13.60
C SER A 310 0.79 11.12 -15.12
N ASN A 311 1.55 10.21 -15.71
CA ASN A 311 1.48 9.81 -17.12
C ASN A 311 1.83 8.32 -17.24
N ALA A 312 1.97 7.82 -18.47
CA ALA A 312 2.30 6.42 -18.73
C ALA A 312 3.71 5.99 -18.25
N ALA A 313 4.60 6.93 -17.93
CA ALA A 313 5.99 6.65 -17.56
C ALA A 313 6.28 6.88 -16.08
N ALA A 314 5.58 7.80 -15.41
CA ALA A 314 5.80 8.08 -13.99
C ALA A 314 4.57 8.65 -13.25
N GLN A 315 4.60 8.53 -11.92
CA GLN A 315 3.67 9.16 -10.98
C GLN A 315 4.41 9.93 -9.88
N TYR A 316 3.83 11.03 -9.40
CA TYR A 316 4.35 11.84 -8.29
C TYR A 316 3.19 12.45 -7.50
N TRP A 317 3.47 12.96 -6.30
CA TRP A 317 2.49 13.69 -5.51
C TRP A 317 3.14 14.66 -4.53
N VAL A 318 2.34 15.58 -4.02
CA VAL A 318 2.69 16.44 -2.89
C VAL A 318 1.46 16.69 -2.02
N LYS A 319 1.62 16.64 -0.70
CA LYS A 319 0.60 17.08 0.25
C LYS A 319 0.61 18.61 0.35
N VAL A 320 -0.57 19.21 0.35
CA VAL A 320 -0.78 20.63 0.56
C VAL A 320 -1.51 20.80 1.89
N ALA A 321 -0.89 21.54 2.81
CA ALA A 321 -1.47 21.76 4.13
C ALA A 321 -2.84 22.43 4.04
N ALA A 322 -3.76 22.09 4.93
CA ALA A 322 -5.09 22.69 5.02
C ALA A 322 -5.00 24.23 5.01
N GLY A 323 -5.89 24.87 4.25
CA GLY A 323 -5.91 26.33 4.06
C GLY A 323 -4.84 26.87 3.10
N LYS A 324 -3.77 26.13 2.80
CA LYS A 324 -2.81 26.54 1.75
C LYS A 324 -3.36 26.19 0.36
N LYS A 325 -3.06 27.05 -0.61
CA LYS A 325 -3.43 26.85 -2.02
C LYS A 325 -2.21 26.77 -2.94
N THR A 326 -0.99 26.94 -2.43
CA THR A 326 0.23 26.85 -3.22
C THR A 326 0.94 25.52 -3.01
N PHE A 327 1.57 24.99 -4.05
CA PHE A 327 2.34 23.75 -3.98
C PHE A 327 3.59 23.80 -4.86
N THR A 328 4.52 22.90 -4.56
CA THR A 328 5.68 22.59 -5.42
C THR A 328 5.81 21.07 -5.51
N SER A 329 5.88 20.54 -6.73
CA SER A 329 6.04 19.11 -6.95
C SER A 329 7.42 18.61 -6.49
N PRO A 330 7.59 17.29 -6.28
CA PRO A 330 8.91 16.66 -6.32
C PRO A 330 9.64 16.91 -7.65
N LEU A 331 10.89 16.47 -7.75
CA LEU A 331 11.61 16.41 -9.02
C LEU A 331 11.01 15.32 -9.92
N MET A 332 10.42 15.75 -11.03
CA MET A 332 9.72 14.88 -11.97
C MET A 332 10.56 14.63 -13.22
N LYS A 333 10.49 13.42 -13.78
CA LYS A 333 11.01 13.15 -15.13
C LYS A 333 10.40 14.17 -16.11
N ALA A 334 11.18 14.59 -17.10
CA ALA A 334 10.65 15.45 -18.15
C ALA A 334 9.53 14.73 -18.92
N GLY A 335 8.46 15.44 -19.25
CA GLY A 335 7.29 14.86 -19.91
C GLY A 335 6.01 15.64 -19.68
N ARG A 336 4.95 15.25 -20.38
CA ARG A 336 3.60 15.78 -20.17
C ARG A 336 2.88 14.94 -19.13
N TYR A 337 2.30 15.59 -18.13
CA TYR A 337 1.58 14.97 -17.03
C TYR A 337 0.14 15.49 -16.96
N THR A 338 -0.75 14.63 -16.47
CA THR A 338 -2.00 15.07 -15.86
C THR A 338 -1.72 15.40 -14.41
N ALA A 339 -1.85 16.68 -14.05
CA ALA A 339 -1.84 17.12 -12.66
C ALA A 339 -3.28 17.11 -12.12
N THR A 340 -3.51 16.50 -10.96
CA THR A 340 -4.83 16.34 -10.35
C THR A 340 -4.82 16.87 -8.92
N VAL A 341 -5.73 17.77 -8.59
CA VAL A 341 -6.00 18.22 -7.22
C VAL A 341 -7.04 17.30 -6.61
N TYR A 342 -6.73 16.75 -5.43
CA TYR A 342 -7.61 15.90 -4.66
C TYR A 342 -8.04 16.60 -3.37
N LYS A 343 -9.34 16.58 -3.06
CA LYS A 343 -9.88 16.83 -1.71
C LYS A 343 -9.87 15.48 -1.00
N LYS A 344 -9.00 15.29 -0.02
CA LYS A 344 -8.57 13.95 0.46
C LYS A 344 -8.24 13.04 -0.72
N GLN A 345 -9.18 12.20 -1.17
CA GLN A 345 -8.98 11.25 -2.27
C GLN A 345 -9.90 11.50 -3.48
N LEU A 346 -10.85 12.43 -3.39
CA LEU A 346 -11.71 12.84 -4.50
C LEU A 346 -10.97 13.77 -5.45
N ALA A 347 -10.86 13.38 -6.72
CA ALA A 347 -10.33 14.26 -7.76
C ALA A 347 -11.30 15.43 -8.01
N VAL A 348 -10.84 16.66 -7.79
CA VAL A 348 -11.69 17.86 -7.88
C VAL A 348 -11.24 18.88 -8.91
N GLY A 349 -10.06 18.72 -9.51
CA GLY A 349 -9.58 19.56 -10.59
C GLY A 349 -8.38 18.93 -11.29
N THR A 350 -8.23 19.19 -12.58
CA THR A 350 -7.12 18.65 -13.37
C THR A 350 -6.52 19.70 -14.30
N ALA A 351 -5.26 19.50 -14.69
CA ALA A 351 -4.57 20.27 -15.72
C ALA A 351 -3.55 19.40 -16.47
N SER A 352 -3.32 19.70 -17.75
CA SER A 352 -2.15 19.17 -18.46
C SER A 352 -0.95 20.09 -18.23
N VAL A 353 0.17 19.52 -17.80
CA VAL A 353 1.43 20.26 -17.56
C VAL A 353 2.57 19.60 -18.31
N LEU A 354 3.43 20.42 -18.94
CA LEU A 354 4.68 19.97 -19.54
C LEU A 354 5.84 20.30 -18.58
N ILE A 355 6.55 19.27 -18.15
CA ILE A 355 7.75 19.39 -17.33
C ILE A 355 8.99 19.27 -18.21
N ASN A 356 9.87 20.25 -18.13
CA ASN A 356 11.17 20.26 -18.81
C ASN A 356 12.30 20.06 -17.81
N ALA A 357 13.36 19.34 -18.21
CA ALA A 357 14.54 19.15 -17.38
C ALA A 357 15.19 20.51 -17.01
N GLY A 358 15.65 20.65 -15.77
CA GLY A 358 16.31 21.85 -15.28
C GLY A 358 15.40 23.06 -15.05
N ALA A 359 14.09 22.94 -15.30
CA ALA A 359 13.14 24.05 -15.21
C ALA A 359 12.06 23.82 -14.14
N THR A 360 11.55 24.91 -13.59
CA THR A 360 10.31 24.93 -12.80
C THR A 360 9.21 25.54 -13.64
N LYS A 361 8.16 24.76 -13.94
CA LYS A 361 6.96 25.25 -14.62
C LYS A 361 6.03 25.88 -13.59
N THR A 362 5.68 27.16 -13.78
CA THR A 362 4.62 27.81 -12.99
C THR A 362 3.28 27.65 -13.71
N GLN A 363 2.28 27.05 -13.06
CA GLN A 363 0.93 26.91 -13.60
C GLN A 363 -0.09 26.67 -12.48
N SER A 364 -1.25 27.31 -12.57
CA SER A 364 -2.37 27.10 -11.64
C SER A 364 -3.24 25.92 -12.06
N ILE A 365 -3.93 25.32 -11.10
CA ILE A 365 -4.95 24.30 -11.33
C ILE A 365 -6.28 24.81 -10.75
N THR A 366 -7.33 24.81 -11.56
CA THR A 366 -8.67 25.21 -11.13
C THR A 366 -9.44 24.01 -10.61
N VAL A 367 -10.07 24.15 -9.45
CA VAL A 367 -11.05 23.19 -8.94
C VAL A 367 -12.32 23.32 -9.79
N SER A 368 -12.62 22.26 -10.55
CA SER A 368 -13.78 22.20 -11.45
C SER A 368 -14.95 21.43 -10.87
N TYR A 369 -14.74 20.67 -9.79
CA TYR A 369 -15.79 19.91 -9.13
C TYR A 369 -16.91 20.83 -8.64
N ASN A 370 -18.15 20.44 -8.91
CA ASN A 370 -19.32 21.22 -8.54
C ASN A 370 -20.04 20.55 -7.37
N MET A 371 -19.75 21.01 -6.16
CA MET A 371 -20.45 20.53 -4.98
C MET A 371 -21.82 21.20 -4.88
N THR A 372 -22.87 20.41 -4.67
CA THR A 372 -24.21 20.96 -4.43
C THR A 372 -24.21 21.71 -3.10
N SER A 373 -24.57 23.00 -3.10
CA SER A 373 -24.58 23.82 -1.88
C SER A 373 -25.73 23.47 -0.94
N ASN A 374 -26.92 23.20 -1.48
CA ASN A 374 -28.15 22.97 -0.71
C ASN A 374 -28.88 21.71 -1.21
N PRO A 375 -28.36 20.50 -0.97
CA PRO A 375 -29.10 19.29 -1.23
C PRO A 375 -30.30 19.18 -0.27
N ILE A 376 -31.33 18.41 -0.65
CA ILE A 376 -32.44 18.06 0.24
C ILE A 376 -31.90 17.30 1.45
N TRP A 377 -30.96 16.39 1.20
CA TRP A 377 -30.16 15.71 2.22
C TRP A 377 -28.85 15.24 1.60
N ARG A 378 -27.85 15.05 2.47
CA ARG A 378 -26.58 14.42 2.16
C ARG A 378 -26.26 13.37 3.23
N ILE A 379 -25.68 12.26 2.82
CA ILE A 379 -25.17 11.19 3.67
C ILE A 379 -23.68 11.04 3.35
N GLY A 380 -22.81 11.29 4.32
CA GLY A 380 -21.35 11.33 4.15
C GLY A 380 -20.83 12.63 3.53
N GLU A 381 -19.55 12.63 3.18
CA GLU A 381 -18.83 13.79 2.67
C GLU A 381 -18.21 13.49 1.31
N TRP A 382 -18.34 14.41 0.35
CA TRP A 382 -17.68 14.28 -0.95
C TRP A 382 -16.17 14.49 -0.78
N ASP A 383 -15.44 13.42 -0.47
CA ASP A 383 -13.98 13.45 -0.24
C ASP A 383 -13.24 12.20 -0.77
N GLY A 384 -13.96 11.32 -1.45
CA GLY A 384 -13.42 10.15 -2.13
C GLY A 384 -13.08 9.03 -1.16
N THR A 385 -13.65 9.06 0.05
CA THR A 385 -13.42 8.07 1.09
C THR A 385 -14.74 7.66 1.75
N PRO A 386 -14.83 6.45 2.32
CA PRO A 386 -15.96 6.08 3.16
C PRO A 386 -15.90 6.69 4.57
N GLY A 387 -15.05 7.70 4.80
CA GLY A 387 -14.78 8.23 6.13
C GLY A 387 -16.05 8.71 6.83
N GLY A 388 -16.23 8.30 8.09
CA GLY A 388 -17.41 8.63 8.89
C GLY A 388 -18.54 7.60 8.81
N PHE A 389 -18.56 6.71 7.83
CA PHE A 389 -19.52 5.60 7.75
C PHE A 389 -19.18 4.45 8.72
N LEU A 390 -20.18 3.63 9.02
CA LEU A 390 -20.05 2.42 9.83
C LEU A 390 -18.94 1.52 9.28
N ASN A 391 -18.02 1.11 10.15
CA ASN A 391 -16.86 0.24 9.90
C ASN A 391 -15.73 0.82 9.03
N ALA A 392 -15.84 2.06 8.55
CA ALA A 392 -14.80 2.69 7.73
C ALA A 392 -13.46 2.84 8.48
N ASP A 393 -13.51 3.04 9.80
CA ASP A 393 -12.36 3.15 10.70
C ASP A 393 -11.59 1.82 10.87
N LYS A 394 -12.27 0.69 10.64
CA LYS A 394 -11.74 -0.66 10.88
C LYS A 394 -11.27 -1.36 9.62
N ILE A 395 -11.88 -1.09 8.47
CA ILE A 395 -11.74 -1.90 7.25
C ILE A 395 -10.30 -2.03 6.77
N HIS A 396 -9.48 -1.00 6.96
CA HIS A 396 -8.08 -1.01 6.58
C HIS A 396 -7.20 -2.03 7.32
N LYS A 397 -7.71 -2.59 8.42
CA LYS A 397 -6.98 -3.37 9.42
C LYS A 397 -7.60 -4.72 9.74
N MET A 398 -8.79 -5.03 9.21
CA MET A 398 -9.46 -6.30 9.44
C MET A 398 -10.50 -6.62 8.36
N HIS A 399 -10.88 -7.90 8.27
CA HIS A 399 -11.87 -8.37 7.31
C HIS A 399 -13.29 -7.87 7.67
N PRO A 400 -14.21 -7.68 6.71
CA PRO A 400 -15.62 -7.40 7.00
C PRO A 400 -16.31 -8.39 7.95
N SER A 401 -15.83 -9.64 8.03
CA SER A 401 -16.35 -10.68 8.93
C SER A 401 -15.71 -10.69 10.32
N ASP A 402 -14.77 -9.79 10.61
CA ASP A 402 -14.08 -9.76 11.90
C ASP A 402 -15.08 -9.48 13.04
N TYR A 403 -14.96 -10.17 14.16
CA TYR A 403 -15.89 -10.01 15.30
C TYR A 403 -15.93 -8.59 15.88
N ARG A 404 -14.91 -7.76 15.59
CA ARG A 404 -14.84 -6.36 16.03
C ARG A 404 -15.61 -5.41 15.10
N MET A 405 -16.02 -5.87 13.91
CA MET A 405 -16.89 -5.10 13.02
C MET A 405 -18.27 -4.95 13.64
N SER A 406 -18.85 -3.76 13.51
CA SER A 406 -20.28 -3.59 13.74
C SER A 406 -21.05 -4.39 12.69
N ALA A 407 -22.20 -4.95 13.05
CA ALA A 407 -22.95 -5.82 12.15
C ALA A 407 -23.34 -5.13 10.83
N TRP A 408 -22.98 -5.76 9.71
CA TRP A 408 -23.49 -5.41 8.39
C TRP A 408 -24.91 -5.94 8.25
N LYS A 409 -25.89 -5.04 8.16
CA LYS A 409 -27.31 -5.42 8.05
C LYS A 409 -28.02 -4.57 7.03
N ALA A 410 -29.01 -5.16 6.36
CA ALA A 410 -30.04 -4.38 5.70
C ALA A 410 -30.66 -3.42 6.72
N LEU A 411 -30.94 -2.18 6.31
CA LEU A 411 -31.51 -1.16 7.19
C LEU A 411 -32.41 -0.20 6.45
N THR A 412 -33.26 0.49 7.20
CA THR A 412 -33.85 1.76 6.77
C THR A 412 -33.07 2.89 7.43
N PHE A 413 -32.46 3.74 6.63
CA PHE A 413 -31.71 4.92 7.06
C PHE A 413 -32.52 6.18 6.81
N LYS A 414 -32.73 7.02 7.83
CA LYS A 414 -33.47 8.28 7.74
C LYS A 414 -32.53 9.43 7.37
N ALA A 415 -32.49 9.78 6.09
CA ALA A 415 -31.60 10.83 5.60
C ALA A 415 -31.93 12.19 6.25
N GLY A 416 -30.90 12.91 6.70
CA GLY A 416 -31.05 14.18 7.42
C GLY A 416 -31.47 14.03 8.89
N SER A 417 -31.55 12.81 9.44
CA SER A 417 -31.85 12.58 10.86
C SER A 417 -30.93 11.55 11.51
N ASP A 418 -30.71 10.41 10.85
CA ASP A 418 -29.76 9.41 11.35
C ASP A 418 -28.32 9.91 11.14
N ALA A 419 -27.43 9.60 12.08
CA ALA A 419 -26.01 9.92 11.94
C ALA A 419 -25.37 9.10 10.83
N ASP A 420 -24.48 9.71 10.03
CA ASP A 420 -23.76 9.04 8.94
C ASP A 420 -23.01 7.79 9.41
N SER A 421 -22.55 7.75 10.66
CA SER A 421 -21.89 6.60 11.26
C SER A 421 -22.79 5.36 11.41
N ALA A 422 -24.10 5.49 11.21
CA ALA A 422 -25.02 4.35 11.10
C ALA A 422 -25.17 3.83 9.66
N PHE A 423 -24.77 4.60 8.64
CA PHE A 423 -24.79 4.16 7.25
C PHE A 423 -23.58 3.25 6.98
N PRO A 424 -23.74 2.07 6.35
CA PRO A 424 -22.62 1.16 6.11
C PRO A 424 -21.67 1.71 5.05
N MET A 425 -20.36 1.65 5.30
CA MET A 425 -19.37 2.10 4.32
C MET A 425 -19.44 1.34 2.98
N ALA A 426 -19.97 0.12 2.99
CA ALA A 426 -20.11 -0.75 1.84
C ALA A 426 -21.45 -1.49 1.85
N GLN A 427 -21.96 -1.76 0.66
CA GLN A 427 -23.10 -2.64 0.45
C GLN A 427 -22.63 -3.88 -0.31
N PHE A 428 -22.88 -5.06 0.26
CA PHE A 428 -22.61 -6.37 -0.32
C PHE A 428 -23.93 -7.05 -0.63
N ARG A 429 -24.09 -7.54 -1.87
CA ARG A 429 -25.28 -8.24 -2.34
C ARG A 429 -25.66 -9.44 -1.44
N GLY A 430 -24.65 -10.16 -0.95
CA GLY A 430 -24.84 -11.34 -0.11
C GLY A 430 -24.96 -11.09 1.41
N VAL A 431 -24.97 -9.83 1.88
CA VAL A 431 -24.89 -9.52 3.33
C VAL A 431 -25.94 -8.51 3.79
N ASN A 432 -25.88 -7.28 3.28
CA ASN A 432 -26.67 -6.13 3.79
C ASN A 432 -27.53 -5.46 2.71
N ASP A 433 -27.82 -6.19 1.63
CA ASP A 433 -28.74 -5.79 0.58
C ASP A 433 -30.18 -6.21 0.96
N PRO A 434 -31.20 -5.31 0.94
CA PRO A 434 -31.17 -3.91 0.56
C PRO A 434 -30.86 -2.91 1.68
N ILE A 435 -30.41 -1.72 1.28
CA ILE A 435 -30.44 -0.51 2.10
C ILE A 435 -31.60 0.36 1.62
N THR A 436 -32.47 0.80 2.53
CA THR A 436 -33.58 1.71 2.20
C THR A 436 -33.31 3.08 2.81
N ILE A 437 -33.29 4.12 2.00
CA ILE A 437 -33.19 5.51 2.45
C ILE A 437 -34.61 6.08 2.55
N SER A 438 -34.99 6.53 3.74
CA SER A 438 -36.27 7.21 4.00
C SER A 438 -36.03 8.70 4.18
N PHE A 439 -36.88 9.54 3.57
CA PHE A 439 -36.77 10.99 3.63
C PHE A 439 -38.14 11.63 3.37
N SER A 440 -38.30 12.89 3.77
CA SER A 440 -39.54 13.63 3.55
C SER A 440 -39.36 14.71 2.50
N LEU A 441 -40.37 14.90 1.65
CA LEU A 441 -40.44 16.00 0.69
C LEU A 441 -41.61 16.93 1.01
N THR A 442 -41.38 18.23 0.88
CA THR A 442 -42.47 19.21 0.81
C THR A 442 -43.28 19.03 -0.48
N ALA A 443 -44.48 19.60 -0.52
CA ALA A 443 -45.31 19.57 -1.72
C ALA A 443 -44.66 20.22 -2.94
N ALA A 444 -43.89 21.31 -2.73
CA ALA A 444 -43.10 21.93 -3.79
C ALA A 444 -41.97 21.01 -4.25
N GLN A 445 -41.32 20.30 -3.32
CA GLN A 445 -40.23 19.42 -3.67
C GLN A 445 -40.65 18.20 -4.49
N ALA A 446 -41.80 17.60 -4.16
CA ALA A 446 -42.33 16.40 -4.82
C ALA A 446 -42.90 16.65 -6.23
N LYS A 447 -43.23 17.91 -6.58
CA LYS A 447 -43.80 18.28 -7.88
C LYS A 447 -42.79 18.37 -9.02
N VAL A 448 -41.49 18.28 -8.73
CA VAL A 448 -40.42 18.38 -9.73
C VAL A 448 -39.52 17.15 -9.66
N SER A 449 -38.93 16.79 -10.80
CA SER A 449 -37.94 15.72 -10.84
C SER A 449 -36.74 16.05 -9.95
N ARG A 450 -36.15 15.02 -9.36
CA ARG A 450 -35.01 15.12 -8.45
C ARG A 450 -33.84 14.31 -8.96
N THR A 451 -32.63 14.67 -8.57
CA THR A 451 -31.45 13.88 -8.93
C THR A 451 -30.84 13.26 -7.68
N LEU A 452 -30.80 11.93 -7.64
CA LEU A 452 -30.02 11.20 -6.64
C LEU A 452 -28.61 11.02 -7.18
N LYS A 453 -27.61 11.44 -6.40
CA LYS A 453 -26.20 11.22 -6.70
C LYS A 453 -25.62 10.21 -5.73
N ILE A 454 -24.84 9.26 -6.23
CA ILE A 454 -24.17 8.22 -5.45
C ILE A 454 -22.70 8.15 -5.88
N GLY A 455 -21.81 8.53 -4.96
CA GLY A 455 -20.37 8.39 -5.11
C GLY A 455 -19.93 7.02 -4.66
N ILE A 456 -19.22 6.30 -5.54
CA ILE A 456 -18.62 5.00 -5.26
C ILE A 456 -17.10 5.14 -5.38
N THR A 457 -16.38 4.81 -4.31
CA THR A 457 -14.91 4.83 -4.30
C THR A 457 -14.31 3.55 -4.87
N LEU A 458 -15.01 2.42 -4.70
CA LEU A 458 -14.60 1.09 -5.12
C LEU A 458 -15.83 0.23 -5.42
N ALA A 459 -15.77 -0.57 -6.48
CA ALA A 459 -16.71 -1.67 -6.72
C ALA A 459 -15.93 -2.96 -6.99
N GLN A 460 -16.50 -4.11 -6.62
CA GLN A 460 -15.94 -5.43 -6.92
C GLN A 460 -16.98 -6.35 -7.56
N SER A 461 -16.51 -7.38 -8.28
CA SER A 461 -17.36 -8.40 -8.93
C SER A 461 -18.49 -7.77 -9.75
N SER A 462 -18.16 -6.77 -10.57
CA SER A 462 -19.10 -5.97 -11.38
C SER A 462 -20.22 -5.26 -10.60
N GLY A 463 -20.07 -5.03 -9.29
CA GLY A 463 -21.06 -4.32 -8.47
C GLY A 463 -21.35 -2.90 -8.98
N ARG A 464 -22.62 -2.49 -8.84
CA ARG A 464 -23.10 -1.11 -9.03
C ARG A 464 -24.41 -0.92 -8.28
N SER A 465 -24.71 0.31 -7.88
CA SER A 465 -25.97 0.63 -7.22
C SER A 465 -27.14 0.55 -8.20
N SER A 466 -28.20 -0.15 -7.81
CA SER A 466 -29.50 -0.15 -8.48
C SER A 466 -30.50 0.55 -7.57
N VAL A 467 -31.39 1.36 -8.16
CA VAL A 467 -32.22 2.33 -7.44
C VAL A 467 -33.69 2.11 -7.79
N THR A 468 -34.53 1.92 -6.76
CA THR A 468 -35.99 1.94 -6.88
C THR A 468 -36.57 2.98 -5.93
N VAL A 469 -37.52 3.80 -6.40
CA VAL A 469 -38.13 4.87 -5.62
C VAL A 469 -39.62 4.62 -5.44
N ASN A 470 -40.08 4.60 -4.18
CA ASN A 470 -41.48 4.41 -3.78
C ASN A 470 -42.17 3.18 -4.40
N SER A 471 -41.41 2.19 -4.86
CA SER A 471 -41.90 1.08 -5.70
C SER A 471 -42.64 1.51 -6.97
N LYS A 472 -42.52 2.78 -7.39
CA LYS A 472 -43.18 3.36 -8.57
C LYS A 472 -42.24 3.49 -9.75
N TRP A 473 -40.94 3.62 -9.48
CA TRP A 473 -39.93 3.84 -10.50
C TRP A 473 -38.65 3.10 -10.16
N THR A 474 -38.04 2.48 -11.16
CA THR A 474 -36.73 1.84 -11.06
C THR A 474 -35.82 2.47 -12.10
N ALA A 475 -34.64 2.89 -11.66
CA ALA A 475 -33.65 3.46 -12.54
C ALA A 475 -33.08 2.41 -13.51
N PRO A 476 -32.66 2.82 -14.72
CA PRO A 476 -31.79 2.00 -15.55
C PRO A 476 -30.52 1.60 -14.78
N VAL A 477 -30.08 0.35 -14.94
CA VAL A 477 -28.87 -0.16 -14.27
C VAL A 477 -27.64 0.46 -14.94
N PRO A 478 -26.76 1.17 -14.21
CA PRO A 478 -25.60 1.80 -14.82
C PRO A 478 -24.47 0.79 -15.11
N ALA A 479 -23.50 1.23 -15.92
CA ALA A 479 -22.27 0.49 -16.14
C ALA A 479 -21.45 0.37 -14.85
N SER A 480 -20.84 -0.79 -14.61
CA SER A 480 -19.92 -0.98 -13.48
C SER A 480 -18.54 -0.40 -13.77
N VAL A 481 -17.86 0.04 -12.71
CA VAL A 481 -16.44 0.44 -12.71
C VAL A 481 -15.59 -0.48 -11.84
N ALA A 482 -16.07 -1.71 -11.59
CA ALA A 482 -15.41 -2.63 -10.68
C ALA A 482 -13.94 -2.88 -11.05
N VAL A 483 -13.10 -2.93 -10.03
CA VAL A 483 -11.71 -3.38 -10.19
C VAL A 483 -11.68 -4.87 -10.54
N LYS A 484 -10.58 -5.33 -11.14
CA LYS A 484 -10.43 -6.72 -11.60
C LYS A 484 -10.25 -7.73 -10.45
N THR A 485 -9.80 -7.29 -9.29
CA THR A 485 -9.48 -8.15 -8.14
C THR A 485 -10.17 -7.67 -6.87
N ARG A 486 -10.26 -8.52 -5.85
CA ARG A 486 -10.81 -8.20 -4.51
C ARG A 486 -10.31 -6.86 -3.95
N GLY A 487 -11.13 -6.09 -3.26
CA GLY A 487 -10.67 -4.82 -2.66
C GLY A 487 -11.04 -4.69 -1.19
N VAL A 488 -12.33 -4.55 -0.90
CA VAL A 488 -12.83 -4.26 0.45
C VAL A 488 -12.46 -5.33 1.48
N THR A 489 -12.45 -6.61 1.10
CA THR A 489 -12.04 -7.73 1.97
C THR A 489 -10.54 -7.73 2.26
N ARG A 490 -9.75 -6.97 1.50
CA ARG A 490 -8.30 -6.80 1.67
C ARG A 490 -7.94 -5.43 2.27
N GLY A 491 -8.92 -4.75 2.87
CA GLY A 491 -8.76 -3.45 3.50
C GLY A 491 -8.49 -2.29 2.54
N VAL A 492 -8.87 -2.46 1.27
CA VAL A 492 -8.78 -1.41 0.24
C VAL A 492 -10.16 -0.79 0.03
N VAL A 493 -10.24 0.53 0.06
CA VAL A 493 -11.48 1.29 -0.21
C VAL A 493 -11.36 2.18 -1.45
N VAL A 494 -10.19 2.19 -2.10
CA VAL A 494 -9.88 3.02 -3.26
C VAL A 494 -9.85 2.14 -4.50
N GLY A 495 -10.63 2.52 -5.51
CA GLY A 495 -10.68 1.88 -6.81
C GLY A 495 -10.96 2.90 -7.90
N ASN A 496 -11.68 2.47 -8.94
CA ASN A 496 -12.14 3.38 -9.98
C ASN A 496 -13.32 4.20 -9.42
N TYR A 497 -13.06 5.45 -9.05
CA TYR A 497 -14.12 6.32 -8.55
C TYR A 497 -15.21 6.52 -9.59
N LYS A 498 -16.48 6.49 -9.15
CA LYS A 498 -17.63 6.76 -10.02
C LYS A 498 -18.72 7.52 -9.29
N LEU A 499 -19.13 8.63 -9.88
CA LEU A 499 -20.37 9.30 -9.55
C LEU A 499 -21.49 8.75 -10.45
N TYR A 500 -22.52 8.17 -9.85
CA TYR A 500 -23.76 7.83 -10.54
C TYR A 500 -24.81 8.90 -10.24
N GLU A 501 -25.51 9.35 -11.28
CA GLU A 501 -26.60 10.33 -11.17
C GLU A 501 -27.87 9.71 -11.73
N TYR A 502 -28.93 9.71 -10.92
CA TYR A 502 -30.24 9.14 -11.26
C TYR A 502 -31.29 10.24 -11.25
N VAL A 503 -31.87 10.52 -12.40
CA VAL A 503 -32.99 11.46 -12.51
C VAL A 503 -34.27 10.72 -12.14
N ILE A 504 -34.80 11.03 -10.96
CA ILE A 504 -36.05 10.51 -10.42
C ILE A 504 -37.19 11.40 -10.94
N PRO A 505 -38.15 10.85 -11.71
CA PRO A 505 -39.26 11.64 -12.23
C PRO A 505 -40.21 12.07 -11.11
N ALA A 506 -40.81 13.26 -11.23
CA ALA A 506 -41.79 13.75 -10.26
C ALA A 506 -42.96 12.77 -10.01
N SER A 507 -43.36 11.99 -11.03
CA SER A 507 -44.41 10.97 -10.91
C SER A 507 -44.06 9.82 -9.95
N ALA A 508 -42.76 9.64 -9.64
CA ALA A 508 -42.29 8.67 -8.66
C ALA A 508 -42.30 9.22 -7.23
N LEU A 509 -42.44 10.53 -7.04
CA LEU A 509 -42.31 11.21 -5.74
C LEU A 509 -43.68 11.55 -5.15
N VAL A 510 -43.73 11.68 -3.83
CA VAL A 510 -44.94 12.08 -3.08
C VAL A 510 -44.61 13.15 -2.05
N THR A 511 -45.61 13.94 -1.65
CA THR A 511 -45.48 14.82 -0.47
C THR A 511 -45.40 13.97 0.79
N GLY A 512 -44.54 14.35 1.73
CA GLY A 512 -44.28 13.57 2.95
C GLY A 512 -43.23 12.49 2.70
N THR A 513 -43.40 11.33 3.32
CA THR A 513 -42.40 10.27 3.34
C THR A 513 -42.23 9.60 1.96
N ASN A 514 -40.98 9.53 1.52
CA ASN A 514 -40.52 8.83 0.32
C ASN A 514 -39.47 7.78 0.73
N SER A 515 -39.29 6.76 -0.11
CA SER A 515 -38.25 5.75 0.05
C SER A 515 -37.45 5.55 -1.23
N ILE A 516 -36.12 5.49 -1.08
CA ILE A 516 -35.18 5.03 -2.11
C ILE A 516 -34.62 3.68 -1.62
N LYS A 517 -34.91 2.61 -2.35
CA LYS A 517 -34.30 1.30 -2.12
C LYS A 517 -33.04 1.18 -2.99
N LEU A 518 -31.91 0.97 -2.33
CA LEU A 518 -30.62 0.68 -2.94
C LEU A 518 -30.37 -0.82 -2.89
N THR A 519 -30.07 -1.41 -4.04
CA THR A 519 -29.56 -2.79 -4.16
C THR A 519 -28.25 -2.83 -4.93
N VAL A 520 -27.50 -3.93 -4.80
CA VAL A 520 -26.30 -4.14 -5.63
C VAL A 520 -26.70 -4.97 -6.86
N ALA A 521 -26.66 -4.34 -8.03
CA ALA A 521 -26.77 -5.07 -9.29
C ALA A 521 -25.39 -5.61 -9.70
N SER A 522 -25.35 -6.85 -10.19
CA SER A 522 -24.17 -7.42 -10.84
C SER A 522 -24.56 -8.56 -11.77
N GLY A 523 -23.83 -8.70 -12.89
CA GLY A 523 -23.92 -9.85 -13.78
C GLY A 523 -23.00 -11.02 -13.37
N ALA A 524 -22.16 -10.84 -12.36
CA ALA A 524 -21.34 -11.92 -11.80
C ALA A 524 -22.18 -12.81 -10.88
N THR A 525 -21.86 -14.10 -10.81
CA THR A 525 -22.41 -15.01 -9.80
C THR A 525 -21.75 -14.75 -8.45
N ASP A 526 -22.52 -14.77 -7.37
CA ASP A 526 -21.96 -14.65 -6.02
C ASP A 526 -21.37 -15.99 -5.56
N PRO A 527 -20.15 -16.00 -5.00
CA PRO A 527 -19.60 -17.17 -4.34
C PRO A 527 -20.26 -17.43 -2.98
N SER A 528 -19.98 -18.57 -2.37
CA SER A 528 -20.46 -18.95 -1.03
C SER A 528 -20.02 -17.97 0.07
N GLU A 529 -18.83 -17.41 -0.07
CA GLU A 529 -18.24 -16.44 0.83
C GLU A 529 -18.96 -15.10 0.64
N LYS A 530 -19.88 -14.78 1.56
CA LYS A 530 -20.81 -13.65 1.41
C LYS A 530 -20.13 -12.30 1.14
N PHE A 531 -18.93 -12.07 1.65
CA PHE A 531 -18.18 -10.82 1.45
C PHE A 531 -17.43 -10.72 0.12
N LEU A 532 -17.32 -11.84 -0.62
CA LEU A 532 -16.84 -11.87 -2.00
C LEU A 532 -17.95 -11.63 -3.04
N ALA A 533 -19.21 -11.58 -2.59
CA ALA A 533 -20.33 -11.15 -3.40
C ALA A 533 -20.08 -9.76 -4.01
N ALA A 534 -20.82 -9.45 -5.07
CA ALA A 534 -20.81 -8.11 -5.65
C ALA A 534 -21.02 -7.04 -4.58
N SER A 535 -20.17 -6.02 -4.59
CA SER A 535 -20.25 -4.95 -3.60
C SER A 535 -19.77 -3.61 -4.14
N VAL A 536 -20.20 -2.56 -3.45
CA VAL A 536 -19.78 -1.19 -3.67
C VAL A 536 -19.37 -0.56 -2.34
N VAL A 537 -18.37 0.33 -2.37
CA VAL A 537 -17.95 1.17 -1.26
C VAL A 537 -18.39 2.60 -1.55
N PHE A 538 -19.07 3.24 -0.60
CA PHE A 538 -19.61 4.58 -0.77
C PHE A 538 -18.58 5.66 -0.43
N ASP A 539 -18.67 6.78 -1.15
CA ASP A 539 -18.07 8.08 -0.82
C ASP A 539 -19.12 8.93 -0.09
N ALA A 540 -20.12 9.38 -0.84
CA ALA A 540 -21.27 10.11 -0.33
C ALA A 540 -22.50 9.88 -1.21
N LEU A 541 -23.68 10.18 -0.65
CA LEU A 541 -24.94 10.18 -1.36
C LEU A 541 -25.67 11.51 -1.11
N GLU A 542 -26.33 12.06 -2.13
CA GLU A 542 -27.19 13.24 -1.93
C GLU A 542 -28.38 13.23 -2.88
N LEU A 543 -29.47 13.89 -2.45
CA LEU A 543 -30.64 14.17 -3.28
C LEU A 543 -30.75 15.67 -3.51
N VAL A 544 -30.90 16.07 -4.78
CA VAL A 544 -31.02 17.48 -5.19
C VAL A 544 -32.33 17.76 -5.91
#